data_AF-A0A347W072-F1
#
_entry.id   AF-A0A347W072-F1
#
_cell.length_a   1.000
_cell.length_b   1.000
_cell.length_c   1.000
_cell.angle_alpha   90.00
_cell.angle_beta   90.00
_cell.angle_gamma   90.00
#
_symmetry.space_group_name_H-M   'P 1'
#
loop_
_entity.id
_entity.type
_entity.pdbx_description
1 polymer ?
#
loop_
_entity_poly.entity_id
_entity_poly.type
_entity_poly.pdbx_seq_one_letter_code
_entity_poly.pdbx_strand_id
1 'polypeptide(L)'
;MKAFLFTLSFMCLVYADNVPEYIKQWQGKVYISTLNINGENVTQAFKISDNCYISKEVGDIDLFGKYYCEILYSQNGSDFDELSVNFYTEKPNDMNYSLVRVISIESNSKATIKVVSMEYANDFCNINVTRNNDTITLEHSKCKIDDLMLNNDIFHIYNKIK
;
A
#
# COMPACT_ATOMS: atom_id res chain seq x y z
N MET A 1 -2.81 -32.67 -37.03
CA MET A 1 -3.03 -31.29 -36.52
C MET A 1 -3.55 -31.39 -35.10
N LYS A 2 -2.67 -31.26 -34.10
CA LYS A 2 -2.99 -31.08 -32.66
C LYS A 2 -1.65 -31.10 -31.90
N ALA A 3 -1.01 -29.95 -31.81
CA ALA A 3 0.07 -29.65 -30.86
C ALA A 3 0.44 -28.16 -31.02
N PHE A 4 -0.53 -27.29 -30.73
CA PHE A 4 -0.30 -25.85 -30.62
C PHE A 4 -1.21 -25.41 -29.48
N LEU A 5 -0.67 -25.42 -28.25
CA LEU A 5 -1.23 -24.79 -27.03
C LEU A 5 -0.34 -25.17 -25.84
N PHE A 6 0.93 -24.79 -25.87
CA PHE A 6 1.79 -24.88 -24.69
C PHE A 6 2.82 -23.74 -24.61
N THR A 7 2.47 -22.57 -25.15
CA THR A 7 3.32 -21.37 -25.11
C THR A 7 2.45 -20.14 -24.86
N LEU A 8 1.83 -20.05 -23.68
CA LEU A 8 1.24 -18.79 -23.21
C LEU A 8 1.22 -18.66 -21.68
N SER A 9 2.23 -19.18 -20.99
CA SER A 9 2.34 -19.08 -19.52
C SER A 9 3.71 -18.61 -19.00
N PHE A 10 4.58 -18.10 -19.87
CA PHE A 10 5.93 -17.66 -19.50
C PHE A 10 6.22 -16.16 -19.69
N MET A 11 5.17 -15.32 -19.78
CA MET A 11 5.33 -13.86 -19.92
C MET A 11 5.01 -13.04 -18.65
N CYS A 12 4.83 -13.67 -17.49
CA CYS A 12 4.54 -12.95 -16.23
C CYS A 12 5.69 -12.96 -15.20
N LEU A 13 6.89 -13.45 -15.53
CA LEU A 13 7.96 -13.67 -14.54
C LEU A 13 9.21 -12.78 -14.69
N VAL A 14 9.18 -11.69 -15.46
CA VAL A 14 10.42 -10.92 -15.76
C VAL A 14 10.50 -9.53 -15.09
N TYR A 15 9.49 -9.09 -14.33
CA TYR A 15 9.50 -7.71 -13.80
C TYR A 15 9.98 -7.55 -12.36
N ALA A 16 10.22 -8.63 -11.61
CA ALA A 16 10.65 -8.55 -10.20
C ALA A 16 12.18 -8.46 -10.00
N ASP A 17 13.00 -8.70 -11.02
CA ASP A 17 14.45 -8.90 -10.81
C ASP A 17 15.29 -7.62 -10.66
N ASN A 18 14.76 -6.45 -11.03
CA ASN A 18 15.55 -5.21 -11.08
C ASN A 18 15.44 -4.29 -9.86
N VAL A 19 14.67 -4.67 -8.82
CA VAL A 19 14.58 -3.85 -7.59
C VAL A 19 15.70 -4.19 -6.61
N PRO A 20 16.26 -3.20 -5.89
CA PRO A 20 17.29 -3.44 -4.87
C PRO A 20 16.86 -4.43 -3.79
N GLU A 21 17.82 -5.15 -3.20
CA GLU A 21 17.55 -6.17 -2.16
C GLU A 21 16.74 -5.64 -0.98
N TYR A 22 17.00 -4.39 -0.57
CA TYR A 22 16.25 -3.78 0.54
C TYR A 22 14.76 -3.61 0.23
N ILE A 23 14.38 -3.49 -1.06
CA ILE A 23 12.98 -3.47 -1.51
C ILE A 23 12.38 -4.86 -1.42
N LYS A 24 13.14 -5.89 -1.84
CA LYS A 24 12.69 -7.29 -1.82
C LYS A 24 12.28 -7.77 -0.43
N GLN A 25 12.90 -7.22 0.61
CA GLN A 25 12.53 -7.54 1.98
C GLN A 25 11.11 -7.08 2.37
N TRP A 26 10.53 -6.11 1.66
CA TRP A 26 9.16 -5.64 1.87
C TRP A 26 8.12 -6.38 1.02
N GLN A 27 8.54 -7.00 -0.09
CA GLN A 27 7.65 -7.68 -1.02
C GLN A 27 6.89 -8.84 -0.36
N GLY A 28 5.61 -8.95 -0.69
CA GLY A 28 4.74 -10.06 -0.29
C GLY A 28 4.47 -10.16 1.21
N LYS A 29 4.82 -9.13 2.00
CA LYS A 29 4.63 -9.16 3.45
C LYS A 29 3.21 -8.74 3.82
N VAL A 30 2.64 -9.48 4.77
CA VAL A 30 1.35 -9.17 5.39
C VAL A 30 1.59 -8.81 6.85
N TYR A 31 1.07 -7.66 7.28
CA TYR A 31 1.15 -7.15 8.63
C TYR A 31 -0.25 -7.03 9.22
N ILE A 32 -0.45 -7.51 10.44
CA ILE A 32 -1.74 -7.53 11.14
C ILE A 32 -1.68 -6.84 12.49
N SER A 33 -2.82 -6.30 12.88
CA SER A 33 -3.03 -5.78 14.22
C SER A 33 -4.48 -6.01 14.62
N THR A 34 -4.70 -6.35 15.89
CA THR A 34 -6.03 -6.46 16.48
C THR A 34 -6.14 -5.41 17.58
N LEU A 35 -7.06 -4.47 17.41
CA LEU A 35 -7.32 -3.38 18.33
C LEU A 35 -8.72 -3.48 18.90
N ASN A 36 -8.94 -2.92 20.10
CA ASN A 36 -10.29 -2.70 20.60
C ASN A 36 -10.76 -1.30 20.19
N ILE A 37 -11.74 -1.22 19.29
CA ILE A 37 -12.32 0.02 18.76
C ILE A 37 -13.80 0.02 19.15
N ASN A 38 -14.24 1.02 19.91
CA ASN A 38 -15.62 1.13 20.38
C ASN A 38 -16.17 -0.12 21.11
N GLY A 39 -15.32 -0.85 21.82
CA GLY A 39 -15.69 -2.08 22.53
C GLY A 39 -15.63 -3.36 21.70
N GLU A 40 -15.36 -3.25 20.40
CA GLU A 40 -15.24 -4.39 19.49
C GLU A 40 -13.78 -4.67 19.14
N ASN A 41 -13.41 -5.95 19.04
CA ASN A 41 -12.09 -6.33 18.56
C ASN A 41 -12.06 -6.28 17.03
N VAL A 42 -11.33 -5.31 16.50
CA VAL A 42 -11.17 -5.07 15.07
C VAL A 42 -9.78 -5.56 14.65
N THR A 43 -9.73 -6.48 13.68
CA THR A 43 -8.46 -6.92 13.09
C THR A 43 -8.23 -6.20 11.77
N GLN A 44 -7.10 -5.54 11.62
CA GLN A 44 -6.69 -4.85 10.41
C GLN A 44 -5.48 -5.57 9.80
N ALA A 45 -5.41 -5.62 8.47
CA ALA A 45 -4.29 -6.22 7.75
C ALA A 45 -3.81 -5.32 6.60
N PHE A 46 -2.49 -5.20 6.49
CA PHE A 46 -1.78 -4.51 5.41
C PHE A 46 -0.96 -5.52 4.63
N LYS A 47 -1.22 -5.67 3.34
CA LYS A 47 -0.41 -6.48 2.44
C LYS A 47 0.39 -5.56 1.51
N ILE A 48 1.70 -5.76 1.49
CA ILE A 48 2.57 -5.18 0.48
C ILE A 48 2.62 -6.14 -0.70
N SER A 49 2.37 -5.64 -1.91
CA SER A 49 2.38 -6.45 -3.12
C SER A 49 3.71 -7.18 -3.31
N ASP A 50 3.66 -8.36 -3.92
CA ASP A 50 4.84 -9.07 -4.40
C ASP A 50 5.55 -8.27 -5.50
N ASN A 51 4.81 -7.42 -6.22
CA ASN A 51 5.33 -6.60 -7.30
C ASN A 51 5.65 -5.19 -6.80
N CYS A 52 6.91 -4.79 -6.98
CA CYS A 52 7.38 -3.43 -6.77
C CYS A 52 7.98 -2.89 -8.06
N TYR A 53 7.88 -1.58 -8.25
CA TYR A 53 8.17 -0.86 -9.47
C TYR A 53 9.23 0.20 -9.23
N ILE A 54 9.87 0.63 -10.32
CA ILE A 54 10.87 1.71 -10.33
C ILE A 54 10.31 2.86 -11.15
N SER A 55 10.05 4.00 -10.51
CA SER A 55 9.69 5.23 -11.21
C SER A 55 10.90 5.79 -11.95
N LYS A 56 10.72 6.09 -13.24
CA LYS A 56 11.81 6.56 -14.13
C LYS A 56 11.73 8.05 -14.44
N GLU A 57 10.53 8.62 -14.40
CA GLU A 57 10.29 10.03 -14.68
C GLU A 57 10.21 10.83 -13.39
N VAL A 58 10.62 12.10 -13.42
CA VAL A 58 10.61 12.97 -12.23
C VAL A 58 9.21 13.08 -11.64
N GLY A 59 8.18 13.24 -12.50
CA GLY A 59 6.78 13.29 -12.06
C GLY A 59 6.33 12.01 -11.33
N ASP A 60 6.69 10.83 -11.85
CA ASP A 60 6.36 9.56 -11.20
C ASP A 60 7.11 9.37 -9.88
N ILE A 61 8.36 9.86 -9.79
CA ILE A 61 9.15 9.81 -8.56
C ILE A 61 8.51 10.71 -7.51
N ASP A 62 8.02 11.88 -7.87
CA ASP A 62 7.34 12.77 -6.92
C ASP A 62 6.03 12.13 -6.42
N LEU A 63 5.29 11.48 -7.32
CA LEU A 63 4.01 10.84 -7.01
C LEU A 63 4.13 9.57 -6.20
N PHE A 64 4.84 8.57 -6.73
CA PHE A 64 4.90 7.22 -6.15
C PHE A 64 6.17 7.00 -5.32
N GLY A 65 7.19 7.82 -5.55
CA GLY A 65 8.55 7.59 -5.08
C GLY A 65 9.37 6.77 -6.06
N LYS A 66 10.70 6.75 -5.86
CA LYS A 66 11.64 6.07 -6.77
C LYS A 66 11.42 4.55 -6.83
N TYR A 67 11.18 3.93 -5.69
CA TYR A 67 10.86 2.51 -5.56
C TYR A 67 9.55 2.41 -4.79
N TYR A 68 8.55 1.76 -5.37
CA TYR A 68 7.24 1.66 -4.74
C TYR A 68 6.56 0.34 -5.03
N CYS A 69 5.65 -0.06 -4.16
CA CYS A 69 4.79 -1.23 -4.35
C CYS A 69 3.35 -0.82 -4.09
N GLU A 70 2.40 -1.50 -4.71
CA GLU A 70 1.00 -1.36 -4.31
C GLU A 70 0.80 -1.94 -2.91
N ILE A 71 -0.12 -1.34 -2.16
CA ILE A 71 -0.57 -1.89 -0.88
C ILE A 71 -2.06 -2.20 -0.91
N LEU A 72 -2.43 -3.23 -0.18
CA LEU A 72 -3.80 -3.65 0.01
C LEU A 72 -4.12 -3.58 1.50
N TYR A 73 -5.38 -3.29 1.82
CA TYR A 73 -5.88 -3.15 3.17
C TYR A 73 -7.12 -4.01 3.38
N SER A 74 -7.21 -4.63 4.55
CA SER A 74 -8.35 -5.46 4.96
C SER A 74 -8.72 -5.15 6.40
N GLN A 75 -10.01 -5.21 6.71
CA GLN A 75 -10.56 -5.01 8.04
C GLN A 75 -11.52 -6.15 8.35
N ASN A 76 -11.37 -6.75 9.52
CA ASN A 76 -12.14 -7.90 10.00
C ASN A 76 -12.16 -9.09 9.03
N GLY A 77 -11.05 -9.29 8.30
CA GLY A 77 -10.91 -10.39 7.34
C GLY A 77 -11.63 -10.17 6.02
N SER A 78 -12.06 -8.93 5.73
CA SER A 78 -12.53 -8.55 4.40
C SER A 78 -11.51 -8.89 3.31
N ASP A 79 -11.97 -9.05 2.08
CA ASP A 79 -11.05 -9.16 0.96
C ASP A 79 -10.22 -7.87 0.82
N PHE A 80 -9.00 -8.04 0.32
CA PHE A 80 -8.02 -6.97 0.19
C PHE A 80 -8.37 -5.93 -0.89
N ASP A 81 -9.26 -6.29 -1.81
CA ASP A 81 -9.78 -5.47 -2.89
C ASP A 81 -11.19 -4.91 -2.60
N GLU A 82 -11.70 -5.09 -1.37
CA GLU A 82 -13.00 -4.55 -0.97
C GLU A 82 -12.94 -3.01 -0.91
N LEU A 83 -13.54 -2.35 -1.91
CA LEU A 83 -13.51 -0.88 -2.06
C LEU A 83 -14.19 -0.12 -0.92
N SER A 84 -15.13 -0.75 -0.20
CA SER A 84 -15.77 -0.20 1.01
C SER A 84 -14.81 -0.10 2.20
N VAL A 85 -13.69 -0.82 2.16
CA VAL A 85 -12.73 -0.90 3.26
C VAL A 85 -11.46 -0.12 2.90
N ASN A 86 -11.37 1.09 3.42
CA ASN A 86 -10.23 1.98 3.20
C ASN A 86 -9.71 2.55 4.52
N PHE A 87 -8.44 2.97 4.49
CA PHE A 87 -7.83 3.69 5.59
C PHE A 87 -8.09 5.20 5.54
N TYR A 88 -8.89 5.65 4.58
CA TYR A 88 -9.38 7.01 4.44
C TYR A 88 -10.88 7.01 4.17
N THR A 89 -11.50 8.15 4.42
CA THR A 89 -12.87 8.47 4.02
C THR A 89 -12.84 9.73 3.17
N GLU A 90 -13.49 9.70 2.01
CA GLU A 90 -13.81 10.89 1.22
C GLU A 90 -15.03 11.58 1.84
N LYS A 91 -15.03 12.93 1.94
CA LYS A 91 -16.21 13.63 2.48
C LYS A 91 -17.48 13.21 1.71
N PRO A 92 -18.62 13.06 2.41
CA PRO A 92 -19.81 12.36 1.90
C PRO A 92 -20.51 12.98 0.69
N ASN A 93 -20.02 14.07 0.10
CA ASN A 93 -20.81 14.90 -0.79
C ASN A 93 -20.27 15.23 -2.19
N ASP A 94 -19.08 14.86 -2.68
CA ASP A 94 -18.80 15.27 -4.08
C ASP A 94 -17.69 14.61 -4.93
N MET A 95 -16.81 13.72 -4.45
CA MET A 95 -15.68 13.33 -5.30
C MET A 95 -15.30 11.86 -5.18
N ASN A 96 -15.57 11.08 -6.24
CA ASN A 96 -14.98 9.76 -6.47
C ASN A 96 -13.59 9.95 -7.04
N TYR A 97 -12.60 10.25 -6.19
CA TYR A 97 -11.24 10.32 -6.68
C TYR A 97 -10.79 8.91 -7.12
N SER A 98 -10.19 8.79 -8.31
CA SER A 98 -9.51 7.55 -8.69
C SER A 98 -8.20 7.42 -7.90
N LEU A 99 -8.30 6.85 -6.70
CA LEU A 99 -7.20 6.75 -5.75
C LEU A 99 -6.48 5.41 -5.80
N VAL A 100 -5.16 5.47 -5.78
CA VAL A 100 -4.26 4.33 -5.66
C VAL A 100 -3.44 4.49 -4.39
N ARG A 101 -3.13 3.36 -3.74
CA ARG A 101 -2.37 3.32 -2.50
C ARG A 101 -1.05 2.62 -2.77
N VAL A 102 0.05 3.34 -2.57
CA VAL A 102 1.39 2.79 -2.76
C VAL A 102 2.21 2.96 -1.51
N ILE A 103 3.17 2.08 -1.29
CA ILE A 103 4.23 2.27 -0.32
C ILE A 103 5.52 2.63 -1.06
N SER A 104 5.98 3.85 -0.87
CA SER A 104 7.28 4.32 -1.34
C SER A 104 8.37 3.86 -0.37
N ILE A 105 9.29 3.02 -0.81
CA ILE A 105 10.31 2.43 0.06
C ILE A 105 11.63 3.20 -0.10
N GLU A 106 12.07 3.81 0.99
CA GLU A 106 13.29 4.64 1.02
C GLU A 106 14.49 3.83 1.53
N SER A 107 14.27 2.84 2.39
CA SER A 107 15.33 2.00 2.95
C SER A 107 14.79 0.69 3.57
N ASN A 108 15.66 -0.08 4.24
CA ASN A 108 15.28 -1.26 5.03
C ASN A 108 14.38 -0.96 6.24
N SER A 109 14.29 0.28 6.70
CA SER A 109 13.56 0.62 7.92
C SER A 109 12.59 1.79 7.73
N LYS A 110 12.59 2.43 6.56
CA LYS A 110 11.80 3.62 6.28
C LYS A 110 11.08 3.53 4.95
N ALA A 111 9.80 3.86 4.98
CA ALA A 111 8.94 3.98 3.82
C ALA A 111 7.89 5.06 4.08
N THR A 112 7.17 5.44 3.04
CA THR A 112 6.04 6.37 3.09
C THR A 112 4.88 5.76 2.32
N ILE A 113 3.75 5.50 2.96
CA ILE A 113 2.52 5.17 2.25
C ILE A 113 1.96 6.45 1.66
N LYS A 114 1.66 6.43 0.37
CA LYS A 114 1.07 7.53 -0.37
C LYS A 114 -0.30 7.14 -0.89
N VAL A 115 -1.28 8.01 -0.65
CA VAL A 115 -2.59 7.97 -1.32
C VAL A 115 -2.52 8.91 -2.50
N VAL A 116 -2.54 8.36 -3.70
CA VAL A 116 -2.29 9.09 -4.93
C VAL A 116 -3.58 9.17 -5.73
N SER A 117 -3.90 10.34 -6.28
CA SER A 117 -4.89 10.45 -7.34
C SER A 117 -4.22 10.43 -8.70
N MET A 118 -4.62 9.47 -9.53
CA MET A 118 -4.15 9.37 -10.92
C MET A 118 -4.73 10.49 -11.79
N GLU A 119 -5.94 10.94 -11.48
CA GLU A 119 -6.61 12.03 -12.22
C GLU A 119 -5.89 13.36 -12.02
N TYR A 120 -5.52 13.68 -10.78
CA TYR A 120 -4.91 14.96 -10.44
C TYR A 120 -3.38 14.93 -10.43
N ALA A 121 -2.77 13.77 -10.71
CA ALA A 121 -1.33 13.55 -10.67
C ALA A 121 -0.71 14.18 -9.40
N ASN A 122 -1.27 13.83 -8.23
CA ASN A 122 -0.81 14.34 -6.94
C ASN A 122 -0.99 13.30 -5.81
N ASP A 123 -0.11 13.30 -4.82
CA ASP A 123 -0.25 12.55 -3.57
C ASP A 123 -1.04 13.39 -2.54
N PHE A 124 -2.18 12.85 -2.11
CA PHE A 124 -3.13 13.52 -1.23
C PHE A 124 -2.84 13.29 0.25
N CYS A 125 -2.30 12.13 0.63
CA CYS A 125 -1.89 11.84 2.00
C CYS A 125 -0.59 11.04 2.01
N ASN A 126 0.31 11.38 2.92
CA ASN A 126 1.57 10.68 3.15
C ASN A 126 1.65 10.20 4.59
N ILE A 127 1.70 8.88 4.78
CA ILE A 127 1.82 8.24 6.08
C ILE A 127 3.23 7.69 6.21
N ASN A 128 3.98 8.17 7.20
CA ASN A 128 5.32 7.64 7.46
C ASN A 128 5.21 6.21 8.00
N VAL A 129 6.06 5.34 7.48
CA VAL A 129 6.15 3.94 7.91
C VAL A 129 7.57 3.63 8.36
N THR A 130 7.68 3.21 9.61
CA THR A 130 8.93 2.69 10.16
C THR A 130 8.84 1.17 10.28
N ARG A 131 9.82 0.44 9.73
CA ARG A 131 9.93 -1.02 9.86
C ARG A 131 11.03 -1.40 10.83
N ASN A 132 10.70 -2.28 11.76
CA ASN A 132 11.65 -2.91 12.67
C ASN A 132 11.41 -4.42 12.70
N ASN A 133 12.29 -5.18 12.04
CA ASN A 133 12.17 -6.63 11.88
C ASN A 133 10.77 -7.04 11.37
N ASP A 134 10.00 -7.71 12.23
CA ASP A 134 8.68 -8.24 11.94
C ASP A 134 7.55 -7.26 12.26
N THR A 135 7.86 -5.97 12.42
CA THR A 135 6.85 -4.95 12.72
C THR A 135 6.94 -3.77 11.78
N ILE A 136 5.80 -3.15 11.50
CA ILE A 136 5.71 -1.80 10.91
C ILE A 136 4.94 -0.90 11.86
N THR A 137 5.33 0.36 11.95
CA THR A 137 4.62 1.41 12.67
C THR A 137 4.14 2.44 11.67
N LEU A 138 2.84 2.70 11.65
CA LEU A 138 2.25 3.78 10.87
C LEU A 138 2.12 5.01 11.77
N GLU A 139 2.79 6.09 11.40
CA GLU A 139 2.80 7.32 12.19
C GLU A 139 1.71 8.27 11.74
N HIS A 140 1.16 9.01 12.71
CA HIS A 140 0.11 9.98 12.45
C HIS A 140 0.58 11.04 11.46
N SER A 141 -0.23 11.28 10.42
CA SER A 141 0.02 12.27 9.39
C SER A 141 -1.25 13.04 9.06
N LYS A 142 -1.12 14.15 8.34
CA LYS A 142 -2.25 14.91 7.82
C LYS A 142 -2.24 14.83 6.30
N CYS A 143 -3.43 14.70 5.71
CA CYS A 143 -3.60 14.85 4.28
C CYS A 143 -3.36 16.30 3.86
N LYS A 144 -2.93 16.48 2.61
CA LYS A 144 -2.74 17.78 1.98
C LYS A 144 -4.07 18.42 1.57
N ILE A 145 -5.11 17.60 1.39
CA ILE A 145 -6.46 18.04 1.02
C ILE A 145 -7.42 17.81 2.19
N ASP A 146 -8.31 18.78 2.43
CA ASP A 146 -9.24 18.76 3.56
C ASP A 146 -10.42 17.78 3.36
N ASP A 147 -10.66 17.33 2.13
CA ASP A 147 -11.79 16.47 1.77
C ASP A 147 -11.46 14.98 1.85
N LEU A 148 -10.21 14.64 2.18
CA LEU A 148 -9.75 13.29 2.41
C LEU A 148 -9.25 13.18 3.85
N MET A 149 -9.87 12.32 4.64
CA MET A 149 -9.51 12.13 6.05
C MET A 149 -9.01 10.71 6.28
N LEU A 150 -7.84 10.57 6.91
CA LEU A 150 -7.34 9.27 7.34
C LEU A 150 -8.08 8.79 8.60
N ASN A 151 -8.40 7.50 8.64
CA ASN A 151 -8.99 6.88 9.81
C ASN A 151 -7.94 6.80 10.92
N ASN A 152 -8.19 7.40 12.09
CA ASN A 152 -7.20 7.46 13.18
C ASN A 152 -6.73 6.08 13.65
N ASP A 153 -7.61 5.08 13.52
CA ASP A 153 -7.35 3.72 13.99
C ASP A 153 -6.28 2.99 13.19
N ILE A 154 -5.77 3.54 12.07
CA ILE A 154 -4.70 2.92 11.28
C ILE A 154 -3.30 3.26 11.83
N PHE A 155 -3.19 4.24 12.72
CA PHE A 155 -1.90 4.75 13.18
C PHE A 155 -1.43 4.00 14.42
N HIS A 156 -0.82 2.84 14.20
CA HIS A 156 -0.27 2.02 15.28
C HIS A 156 0.74 0.99 14.74
N ILE A 157 1.09 0.02 15.58
CA ILE A 157 2.06 -1.03 15.28
C ILE A 157 1.34 -2.26 14.72
N TYR A 158 1.80 -2.75 13.57
CA TYR A 158 1.35 -4.00 12.97
C TYR A 158 2.48 -5.03 13.01
N ASN A 159 2.10 -6.29 13.18
CA ASN A 159 2.99 -7.43 13.28
C ASN A 159 2.90 -8.29 12.02
N LYS A 160 4.04 -8.69 11.49
CA LYS A 160 4.14 -9.56 10.32
C LYS A 160 3.54 -10.92 10.65
N ILE A 161 2.67 -11.44 9.78
CA ILE A 161 2.22 -12.83 9.88
C ILE A 161 3.42 -13.74 9.54
N LYS A 162 3.60 -14.81 10.32
CA LYS A 162 4.65 -15.80 10.11
C LYS A 162 4.34 -16.74 8.95
#